data_AF-C5ZZZ6-F1
#
_entry.id   AF-C5ZZZ6-F1
#
_cell.length_a   1.000
_cell.length_b   1.000
_cell.length_c   1.000
_cell.angle_alpha   90.00
_cell.angle_beta   90.00
_cell.angle_gamma   90.00
#
_symmetry.space_group_name_H-M   'P 1'
#
loop_
_entity.id
_entity.type
_entity.pdbx_description
1 polymer ?
#
loop_
_entity_poly.entity_id
_entity_poly.type
_entity_poly.pdbx_seq_one_letter_code
_entity_poly.pdbx_strand_id
1 'polypeptide(L)' 'MINVLIFIVLLTIAAAIVLKLTFSVLKWMAMNAIVGLILLGILNYLGIAHVEMSLINFLIVAVGGILGVFLLLFLSYL' A
#
# COMPACT_ATOMS: atom_id res chain seq x y z
N MET A 1 40.05 -6.57 14.84
CA MET A 1 39.73 -6.10 13.47
C MET A 1 38.69 -6.98 12.77
N ILE A 2 38.74 -8.32 12.92
CA ILE A 2 37.77 -9.25 12.30
C ILE A 2 36.29 -9.00 12.69
N ASN A 3 36.01 -8.67 13.95
CA ASN A 3 34.63 -8.40 14.42
C ASN A 3 33.97 -7.22 13.73
N VAL A 4 34.74 -6.15 13.44
CA VAL A 4 34.24 -4.98 12.72
C VAL A 4 33.91 -5.35 11.27
N LEU A 5 34.73 -6.20 10.66
CA LEU A 5 34.49 -6.72 9.32
C LEU A 5 33.20 -7.55 9.25
N ILE A 6 33.01 -8.46 10.21
CA ILE A 6 31.80 -9.29 10.32
C ILE A 6 30.55 -8.40 10.54
N PHE A 7 30.66 -7.38 11.39
CA PHE A 7 29.58 -6.42 11.63
C PHE A 7 29.18 -5.67 10.36
N ILE A 8 30.16 -5.15 9.60
CA ILE A 8 29.90 -4.45 8.32
C ILE A 8 29.21 -5.39 7.33
N VAL A 9 29.66 -6.64 7.21
CA VAL A 9 29.03 -7.63 6.32
C VAL A 9 27.58 -7.90 6.71
N LEU A 10 27.31 -8.11 8.01
CA LEU A 10 25.94 -8.30 8.51
C LEU A 10 25.07 -7.07 8.26
N LEU A 11 25.62 -5.86 8.45
CA LEU A 11 24.92 -4.60 8.19
C LEU A 11 24.54 -4.47 6.71
N THR A 12 25.45 -4.79 5.79
CA THR A 12 25.18 -4.77 4.35
C THR A 12 24.10 -5.78 3.96
N ILE A 13 24.14 -6.99 4.52
CA ILE A 13 23.11 -8.01 4.28
C ILE A 13 21.75 -7.52 4.81
N ALA A 14 21.71 -6.97 6.02
CA ALA A 14 20.49 -6.42 6.60
C ALA A 14 19.91 -5.30 5.73
N ALA A 15 20.75 -4.36 5.28
CA ALA A 15 20.33 -3.28 4.39
C ALA A 15 19.77 -3.81 3.07
N ALA A 16 20.41 -4.82 2.47
CA ALA A 16 19.94 -5.45 1.24
C ALA A 16 18.57 -6.14 1.41
N ILE A 17 18.34 -6.81 2.54
CA ILE A 17 17.06 -7.44 2.86
C ILE A 17 15.97 -6.39 3.00
N VAL A 18 16.24 -5.30 3.75
CA VAL A 18 15.28 -4.21 3.94
C VAL A 18 14.92 -3.57 2.61
N LEU A 19 15.90 -3.25 1.77
CA LEU A 19 15.65 -2.67 0.45
C LEU A 19 14.79 -3.59 -0.42
N LYS A 20 15.12 -4.88 -0.46
CA LYS A 20 14.34 -5.86 -1.23
C LYS A 20 12.90 -5.93 -0.74
N LEU A 21 12.70 -5.93 0.58
CA LEU A 21 11.37 -5.94 1.18
C LEU A 21 10.60 -4.65 0.82
N THR A 22 11.23 -3.48 0.94
CA THR A 22 10.63 -2.20 0.59
C THR A 22 10.14 -2.18 -0.86
N PHE A 23 10.96 -2.63 -1.81
CA PHE A 23 10.54 -2.70 -3.22
C PHE A 23 9.39 -3.69 -3.45
N SER A 24 9.38 -4.83 -2.75
CA SER A 24 8.28 -5.79 -2.82
C SER A 24 6.97 -5.20 -2.29
N VAL A 25 7.01 -4.52 -1.14
CA VAL A 25 5.84 -3.85 -0.57
C VAL A 25 5.36 -2.73 -1.48
N LEU A 26 6.27 -1.93 -2.04
CA LEU A 26 5.90 -0.82 -2.92
C LEU A 26 5.18 -1.32 -4.20
N LYS A 27 5.67 -2.41 -4.80
CA LYS A 27 4.99 -3.05 -5.95
C LYS A 27 3.60 -3.57 -5.58
N TRP A 28 3.47 -4.19 -4.42
CA TRP A 28 2.19 -4.69 -3.92
C TRP A 28 1.20 -3.54 -3.67
N MET A 29 1.65 -2.47 -2.99
CA MET A 29 0.84 -1.27 -2.75
C MET A 29 0.41 -0.59 -4.04
N ALA A 30 1.31 -0.52 -5.04
CA ALA A 30 0.98 0.06 -6.34
C ALA A 30 -0.12 -0.73 -7.06
N MET A 31 -0.03 -2.07 -7.06
CA MET A 31 -1.07 -2.93 -7.65
C MET A 31 -2.41 -2.76 -6.92
N ASN A 32 -2.38 -2.77 -5.59
CA ASN A 32 -3.57 -2.56 -4.76
C ASN A 32 -4.22 -1.20 -5.01
N ALA A 33 -3.40 -0.14 -5.10
CA ALA A 33 -3.86 1.20 -5.41
C ALA A 33 -4.53 1.25 -6.79
N ILE A 34 -3.92 0.65 -7.82
CA ILE A 34 -4.50 0.64 -9.18
C ILE A 34 -5.84 -0.09 -9.18
N VAL A 35 -5.89 -1.33 -8.69
CA VAL A 35 -7.12 -2.13 -8.68
C VAL A 35 -8.20 -1.45 -7.84
N GLY A 36 -7.84 -0.99 -6.65
CA GLY A 36 -8.79 -0.38 -5.75
C GLY A 36 -9.29 0.99 -6.21
N LEU A 37 -8.45 1.81 -6.84
CA LEU A 37 -8.88 3.08 -7.44
C LEU A 37 -9.81 2.87 -8.63
N ILE A 38 -9.56 1.85 -9.46
CA ILE A 38 -10.47 1.51 -10.56
C ILE A 38 -11.83 1.11 -9.99
N LEU A 39 -11.86 0.23 -8.98
CA LEU A 39 -13.11 -0.17 -8.33
C LEU A 39 -13.85 1.02 -7.70
N LEU A 40 -13.13 1.84 -6.93
CA LEU A 40 -13.70 2.99 -6.23
C LEU A 40 -14.20 4.05 -7.23
N GLY A 41 -13.49 4.26 -8.34
CA GLY A 41 -13.92 5.12 -9.44
C GLY A 41 -15.21 4.63 -10.10
N ILE A 42 -15.33 3.32 -10.36
CA ILE A 42 -16.56 2.72 -10.91
C ILE A 42 -17.73 2.89 -9.92
N LEU A 43 -17.50 2.62 -8.63
CA LEU A 43 -18.52 2.72 -7.58
C LEU A 43 -19.00 4.16 -7.36
N ASN A 44 -18.09 5.14 -7.40
CA ASN A 44 -18.43 6.55 -7.34
C ASN A 44 -19.19 7.00 -8.60
N TYR A 45 -18.79 6.54 -9.79
CA TYR A 45 -19.48 6.86 -11.05
C TYR A 45 -20.91 6.32 -11.09
N LEU A 46 -21.13 5.11 -10.54
CA LEU A 46 -22.45 4.51 -10.42
C LEU A 46 -23.32 5.15 -9.31
N GLY A 47 -22.78 6.10 -8.54
CA GLY A 47 -23.47 6.72 -7.40
C GLY A 47 -23.71 5.77 -6.23
N ILE A 48 -22.98 4.63 -6.17
CA ILE A 48 -23.10 3.66 -5.08
C ILE A 48 -22.28 4.15 -3.88
N ALA A 49 -21.04 4.59 -4.13
CA ALA A 49 -20.17 5.21 -3.13
C ALA A 49 -20.08 6.71 -3.38
N HIS A 50 -19.95 7.52 -2.33
CA HIS A 50 -19.71 8.96 -2.44
C HIS A 50 -18.42 9.31 -1.68
N VAL A 51 -17.32 8.68 -2.12
CA VAL A 51 -16.04 8.80 -1.43
C VAL A 51 -15.16 9.80 -2.17
N GLU A 52 -14.88 10.95 -1.57
CA GLU A 52 -13.92 11.90 -2.12
C GLU A 52 -12.51 11.31 -2.11
N MET A 53 -11.77 11.52 -3.21
CA MET A 53 -10.39 11.04 -3.32
C MET A 53 -9.43 11.97 -2.57
N SER A 54 -9.34 11.76 -1.26
CA SER A 54 -8.31 12.37 -0.41
C SER A 54 -7.04 11.51 -0.36
N LEU A 55 -5.93 12.11 0.08
CA LEU A 55 -4.66 11.42 0.31
C LEU A 55 -4.81 10.23 1.27
N ILE A 56 -5.67 10.37 2.29
CA ILE A 56 -5.94 9.32 3.28
C ILE A 56 -6.71 8.16 2.64
N ASN A 57 -7.76 8.46 1.86
CA ASN A 57 -8.56 7.43 1.20
C ASN A 57 -7.73 6.66 0.17
N PHE A 58 -6.85 7.36 -0.56
CA PHE A 58 -5.88 6.71 -1.43
C PHE A 58 -4.95 5.75 -0.68
N LEU A 59 -4.41 6.15 0.47
CA LEU A 59 -3.53 5.31 1.28
C LEU A 59 -4.28 4.09 1.86
N ILE A 60 -5.53 4.25 2.28
CA ILE A 60 -6.38 3.14 2.72
C ILE A 60 -6.54 2.11 1.60
N VAL A 61 -6.75 2.56 0.36
CA VAL A 61 -6.85 1.68 -0.81
C VAL A 61 -5.50 1.09 -1.21
N ALA A 62 -4.40 1.85 -1.14
CA ALA A 62 -3.06 1.36 -1.47
C ALA A 62 -2.58 0.28 -0.49
N VAL A 63 -2.90 0.42 0.80
CA VAL A 63 -2.53 -0.55 1.84
C VAL A 63 -3.55 -1.69 1.91
N GLY A 64 -4.85 -1.41 1.82
CA GLY A 64 -5.91 -2.41 1.98
C GLY A 64 -6.36 -3.10 0.67
N GLY A 65 -6.00 -2.56 -0.49
CA GLY A 65 -6.48 -3.01 -1.79
C GLY A 65 -8.00 -3.01 -1.86
N ILE A 66 -8.57 -4.13 -2.32
CA ILE A 66 -10.01 -4.36 -2.43
C ILE A 66 -10.70 -4.23 -1.07
N LEU A 67 -10.09 -4.73 0.02
CA LEU A 67 -10.65 -4.60 1.36
C LEU A 67 -10.72 -3.14 1.82
N GLY A 68 -9.72 -2.34 1.42
CA GLY A 68 -9.72 -0.88 1.66
C GLY A 68 -10.89 -0.19 0.95
N VAL A 69 -11.21 -0.60 -0.29
CA VAL A 69 -12.38 -0.09 -1.02
C VAL A 69 -13.68 -0.44 -0.30
N PHE A 70 -13.85 -1.67 0.17
CA PHE A 70 -15.03 -2.07 0.94
C PHE A 70 -15.18 -1.29 2.24
N LEU A 71 -14.06 -1.02 2.93
CA LEU A 71 -14.05 -0.21 4.15
C LEU A 71 -14.50 1.22 3.88
N LEU A 72 -14.02 1.83 2.79
CA LEU A 72 -14.43 3.17 2.37
C LEU A 72 -15.90 3.22 1.93
N LEU A 73 -16.38 2.18 1.25
CA LEU A 73 -17.79 2.00 0.95
C LEU A 73 -18.63 2.00 2.22
N PHE A 74 -18.23 1.23 3.23
CA PHE A 74 -18.93 1.16 4.51
C PHE A 74 -18.94 2.51 5.23
N LEU A 75 -17.81 3.21 5.25
CA LEU A 75 -17.70 4.57 5.78
C LEU A 75 -18.58 5.57 5.04
N SER A 76 -18.78 5.39 3.73
CA SER A 76 -19.62 6.28 2.91
C SER A 76 -21.11 6.17 3.24
N TYR A 77 -21.56 5.06 3.85
CA TYR A 77 -22.95 4.84 4.24
C TYR A 77 -23.25 5.19 5.70
N LEU A 78 -22.22 5.48 6.50
CA LEU A 78 -22.33 5.91 7.89
C LEU A 78 -22.51 7.42 7.96
#